data_AF-A0A2I7LVG1-F1
#
_entry.id   AF-A0A2I7LVG1-F1
#
_cell.length_a   1.000
_cell.length_b   1.000
_cell.length_c   1.000
_cell.angle_alpha   90.00
_cell.angle_beta   90.00
_cell.angle_gamma   90.00
#
_symmetry.space_group_name_H-M   'P 1'
#
loop_
_entity.id
_entity.type
_entity.pdbx_description
1 polymer ?
#
loop_
_entity_poly.entity_id
_entity_poly.type
_entity_poly.pdbx_seq_one_letter_code
_entity_poly.pdbx_strand_id
1 'polypeptide(L)'
;MHTDFPKLFSEISTDGAQRSLRWTGVETFSGTYKNTRVEMLARLVFDTKPPAGGHQQDDLAIELTAFHKAFSDADPSIEQGARQDEVLAAAVLMQYFTTRSKAAMAVITTACNGARKAALPIDLVTAAENALSQLAASRRKRPDLREVEIEAPEIECEIDFSSVQANQPTTFKGVFDQLSEAVDEALTDVVAKFNASTKLLVDASKKADEELDMLSWVFGQRALLPDQPFADIPADQKPLVLSRDLASLTTILPGPNPVPALLARAGVNSTENLRIVDAVNAVTDDWIAEALKNHKPSPATSPIHFALVKRQETGAGDSWHAGWAAITGIDLGAAMSPIALAELFYHETLWLR
;
A
#
# COMPACT_ATOMS: atom_id res chain seq x y z
N MET A 1 12.87 11.99 14.30
CA MET A 1 13.71 12.16 13.10
C MET A 1 14.15 10.82 12.55
N HIS A 2 13.88 10.53 11.28
CA HIS A 2 14.33 9.32 10.60
C HIS A 2 15.86 9.27 10.53
N THR A 3 16.47 8.10 10.70
CA THR A 3 17.94 7.92 10.79
C THR A 3 18.69 8.37 9.54
N ASP A 4 18.09 8.17 8.36
CA ASP A 4 18.69 8.57 7.08
C ASP A 4 18.44 10.02 6.69
N PHE A 5 17.58 10.75 7.42
CA PHE A 5 17.25 12.14 7.06
C PHE A 5 18.47 13.08 7.10
N PRO A 6 19.39 13.02 8.09
CA PRO A 6 20.62 13.79 8.06
C PRO A 6 21.47 13.56 6.80
N LYS A 7 21.59 12.30 6.35
CA LYS A 7 22.36 11.94 5.16
C LYS A 7 21.70 12.49 3.90
N LEU A 8 20.38 12.30 3.78
CA LEU A 8 19.59 12.81 2.67
C LEU A 8 19.63 14.35 2.60
N PHE A 9 19.50 15.02 3.73
CA PHE A 9 19.46 16.48 3.82
C PHE A 9 20.81 17.14 3.56
N SER A 10 21.92 16.46 3.90
CA SER A 10 23.27 17.00 3.71
C SER A 10 23.63 17.37 2.28
N GLU A 11 22.85 16.90 1.31
CA GLU A 11 23.00 17.25 -0.10
C GLU A 11 22.49 18.67 -0.44
N ILE A 12 21.47 19.14 0.26
CA ILE A 12 20.82 20.44 0.00
C ILE A 12 21.23 21.51 1.02
N SER A 13 21.60 21.12 2.24
CA SER A 13 22.15 22.04 3.25
C SER A 13 22.89 21.27 4.35
N THR A 14 23.97 21.84 4.87
CA THR A 14 24.70 21.34 6.03
C THR A 14 24.28 21.99 7.34
N ASP A 15 23.34 22.94 7.30
CA ASP A 15 22.89 23.67 8.50
C ASP A 15 21.94 22.81 9.35
N GLY A 16 22.39 22.50 10.57
CA GLY A 16 21.61 21.71 11.54
C GLY A 16 20.33 22.39 12.03
N ALA A 17 20.28 23.73 12.07
CA ALA A 17 19.09 24.48 12.46
C ALA A 17 18.00 24.38 11.38
N GLN A 18 18.35 24.66 10.12
CA GLN A 18 17.46 24.47 8.97
C GLN A 18 16.97 23.03 8.85
N ARG A 19 17.85 22.04 9.07
CA ARG A 19 17.48 20.62 9.07
C ARG A 19 16.36 20.31 10.07
N SER A 20 16.44 20.89 11.27
CA SER A 20 15.45 20.66 12.33
C SER A 20 14.10 21.29 11.97
N LEU A 21 14.10 22.52 11.43
CA LEU A 21 12.89 23.19 10.94
C LEU A 21 12.23 22.40 9.82
N ARG A 22 12.99 21.96 8.82
CA ARG A 22 12.46 21.20 7.69
C ARG A 22 11.97 19.80 8.09
N TRP A 23 12.56 19.19 9.12
CA TRP A 23 12.01 17.96 9.70
C TRP A 23 10.62 18.18 10.32
N THR A 24 10.37 19.32 10.97
CA THR A 24 9.01 19.70 11.42
C THR A 24 8.05 19.78 10.24
N GLY A 25 8.49 20.27 9.08
CA GLY A 25 7.73 20.24 7.83
C GLY A 25 7.40 18.82 7.38
N VAL A 26 8.37 17.90 7.42
CA VAL A 26 8.17 16.47 7.11
C VAL A 26 7.13 15.84 8.06
N GLU A 27 7.24 16.06 9.36
CA GLU A 27 6.30 15.52 10.36
C GLU A 27 4.89 16.09 10.17
N THR A 28 4.79 17.40 9.94
CA THR A 28 3.51 18.07 9.71
C THR A 28 2.84 17.55 8.44
N PHE A 29 3.59 17.44 7.33
CA PHE A 29 3.04 16.98 6.06
C PHE A 29 2.73 15.47 6.07
N SER A 30 3.53 14.65 6.76
CA SER A 30 3.27 13.20 6.88
C SER A 30 2.12 12.86 7.84
N GLY A 31 1.64 13.81 8.65
CA GLY A 31 0.53 13.60 9.59
C GLY A 31 -0.82 13.26 8.93
N THR A 32 -0.99 13.55 7.64
CA THR A 32 -2.16 13.13 6.85
C THR A 32 -1.73 12.21 5.71
N TYR A 33 -2.55 11.21 5.37
CA TYR A 33 -2.22 10.22 4.34
C TYR A 33 -3.31 10.18 3.26
N LYS A 34 -2.89 10.29 1.99
CA LYS A 34 -3.73 10.12 0.80
C LYS A 34 -2.92 9.50 -0.33
N ASN A 35 -3.55 8.69 -1.17
CA ASN A 35 -2.85 8.09 -2.32
C ASN A 35 -2.38 9.15 -3.34
N THR A 36 -3.17 10.21 -3.58
CA THR A 36 -2.78 11.34 -4.44
C THR A 36 -1.53 12.06 -3.93
N ARG A 37 -1.34 12.13 -2.62
CA ARG A 37 -0.13 12.68 -2.02
C ARG A 37 1.08 11.77 -2.25
N VAL A 38 0.93 10.47 -2.04
CA VAL A 38 2.00 9.50 -2.30
C VAL A 38 2.40 9.52 -3.79
N GLU A 39 1.42 9.60 -4.68
CA GLU A 39 1.63 9.80 -6.13
C GLU A 39 2.43 11.07 -6.42
N MET A 40 2.03 12.21 -5.85
CA MET A 40 2.72 13.49 -6.00
C MET A 40 4.18 13.39 -5.51
N LEU A 41 4.41 12.79 -4.34
CA LEU A 41 5.75 12.61 -3.78
C LEU A 41 6.63 11.69 -4.64
N ALA A 42 6.07 10.57 -5.13
CA ALA A 42 6.78 9.68 -6.04
C ALA A 42 7.14 10.40 -7.35
N ARG A 43 6.25 11.25 -7.86
CA ARG A 43 6.53 12.07 -9.05
C ARG A 43 7.68 13.04 -8.84
N LEU A 44 7.70 13.73 -7.70
CA LEU A 44 8.81 14.62 -7.33
C LEU A 44 10.13 13.85 -7.28
N VAL A 45 10.19 12.74 -6.54
CA VAL A 45 11.43 11.96 -6.35
C VAL A 45 12.02 11.43 -7.65
N PHE A 46 11.18 11.00 -8.60
CA PHE A 46 11.63 10.43 -9.87
C PHE A 46 11.58 11.42 -11.03
N ASP A 47 11.35 12.71 -10.78
CA ASP A 47 11.18 13.78 -11.77
C ASP A 47 10.22 13.39 -12.93
N THR A 48 9.09 12.77 -12.59
CA THR A 48 8.10 12.35 -13.60
C THR A 48 7.00 13.39 -13.75
N LYS A 49 6.90 13.95 -14.96
CA LYS A 49 5.93 15.02 -15.26
C LYS A 49 4.50 14.47 -15.39
N PRO A 50 3.48 15.22 -14.95
CA PRO A 50 2.09 14.86 -15.22
C PRO A 50 1.79 15.01 -16.72
N PRO A 51 1.14 14.02 -17.37
CA PRO A 51 0.75 14.12 -18.78
C PRO A 51 -0.27 15.26 -18.99
N ALA A 52 -0.23 15.90 -20.16
CA ALA A 52 -1.21 16.93 -20.51
C ALA A 52 -2.62 16.32 -20.66
N GLY A 53 -3.57 16.80 -19.85
CA GLY A 53 -4.99 16.43 -19.96
C GLY A 53 -5.34 15.12 -19.24
N GLY A 54 -5.78 15.23 -17.99
CA GLY A 54 -6.62 14.21 -17.36
C GLY A 54 -5.90 13.03 -16.71
N HIS A 55 -5.14 13.27 -15.64
CA HIS A 55 -4.70 12.24 -14.69
C HIS A 55 -4.59 12.83 -13.27
N GLN A 56 -5.72 13.29 -12.72
CA GLN A 56 -5.77 13.91 -11.37
C GLN A 56 -4.85 15.14 -11.22
N GLN A 57 -4.58 15.89 -12.31
CA GLN A 57 -3.65 17.02 -12.28
C GLN A 57 -4.05 18.08 -11.23
N ASP A 58 -5.34 18.36 -11.09
CA ASP A 58 -5.84 19.33 -10.10
C ASP A 58 -5.59 18.83 -8.67
N ASP A 59 -5.89 17.56 -8.38
CA ASP A 59 -5.65 16.97 -7.06
C ASP A 59 -4.15 16.93 -6.72
N LEU A 60 -3.29 16.62 -7.69
CA LEU A 60 -1.83 16.61 -7.53
C LEU A 60 -1.29 18.03 -7.30
N ALA A 61 -1.82 19.04 -8.00
CA ALA A 61 -1.45 20.44 -7.81
C ALA A 61 -1.87 20.95 -6.42
N ILE A 62 -3.03 20.53 -5.92
CA ILE A 62 -3.48 20.81 -4.55
C ILE A 62 -2.51 20.21 -3.53
N GLU A 63 -2.13 18.95 -3.69
CA GLU A 63 -1.18 18.29 -2.76
C GLU A 63 0.23 18.88 -2.86
N LEU A 64 0.70 19.29 -4.04
CA LEU A 64 1.98 20.00 -4.20
C LEU A 64 1.97 21.37 -3.50
N THR A 65 0.87 22.12 -3.63
CA THR A 65 0.70 23.40 -2.93
C THR A 65 0.72 23.19 -1.41
N ALA A 66 0.03 22.15 -0.92
CA ALA A 66 0.04 21.80 0.50
C ALA A 66 1.43 21.36 0.98
N PHE A 67 2.19 20.66 0.13
CA PHE A 67 3.57 20.28 0.40
C PHE A 67 4.44 21.51 0.58
N HIS A 68 4.49 22.41 -0.41
CA HIS A 68 5.28 23.64 -0.31
C HIS A 68 4.88 24.50 0.90
N LYS A 69 3.58 24.62 1.17
CA LYS A 69 3.08 25.35 2.34
C LYS A 69 3.59 24.76 3.66
N ALA A 70 3.55 23.43 3.82
CA ALA A 70 4.00 22.78 5.07
C ALA A 70 5.48 23.07 5.36
N PHE A 71 6.32 23.15 4.32
CA PHE A 71 7.72 23.50 4.48
C PHE A 71 7.97 25.00 4.65
N SER A 72 7.22 25.88 3.96
CA SER A 72 7.35 27.34 4.16
C SER A 72 6.87 27.80 5.54
N ASP A 73 5.82 27.16 6.07
CA ASP A 73 5.32 27.43 7.42
C ASP A 73 6.33 27.00 8.49
N ALA A 74 7.09 25.92 8.24
CA ALA A 74 8.10 25.40 9.16
C ALA A 74 9.46 26.12 9.03
N ASP A 75 9.87 26.48 7.82
CA ASP A 75 11.12 27.17 7.49
C ASP A 75 10.82 28.35 6.54
N PRO A 76 10.58 29.57 7.05
CA PRO A 76 10.32 30.74 6.21
C PRO A 76 11.48 31.14 5.29
N SER A 77 12.69 30.60 5.53
CA SER A 77 13.87 30.85 4.69
C SER A 77 13.97 29.88 3.51
N ILE A 78 13.03 28.96 3.37
CA ILE A 78 13.07 27.93 2.33
C ILE A 78 12.86 28.53 0.94
N GLU A 79 13.84 28.33 0.06
CA GLU A 79 13.70 28.64 -1.37
C GLU A 79 13.10 27.45 -2.10
N GLN A 80 12.18 27.69 -3.04
CA GLN A 80 11.60 26.62 -3.86
C GLN A 80 12.62 26.16 -4.91
N GLY A 81 12.77 24.84 -5.07
CA GLY A 81 13.65 24.27 -6.07
C GLY A 81 13.45 22.78 -6.25
N ALA A 82 13.50 22.30 -7.49
CA ALA A 82 13.24 20.90 -7.85
C ALA A 82 14.06 19.91 -7.02
N ARG A 83 15.37 20.18 -6.87
CA ARG A 83 16.26 19.31 -6.09
C ARG A 83 15.87 19.22 -4.61
N GLN A 84 15.42 20.34 -4.06
CA GLN A 84 14.98 20.37 -2.67
C GLN A 84 13.65 19.64 -2.48
N ASP A 85 12.73 19.79 -3.43
CA ASP A 85 11.46 19.09 -3.43
C ASP A 85 11.66 17.57 -3.53
N GLU A 86 12.57 17.09 -4.39
CA GLU A 86 12.98 15.68 -4.49
C GLU A 86 13.46 15.12 -3.14
N VAL A 87 14.41 15.80 -2.51
CA VAL A 87 15.00 15.40 -1.22
C VAL A 87 13.97 15.40 -0.10
N LEU A 88 13.14 16.44 0.00
CA LEU A 88 12.11 16.53 1.03
C LEU A 88 10.97 15.54 0.78
N ALA A 89 10.61 15.27 -0.48
CA ALA A 89 9.61 14.27 -0.83
C ALA A 89 10.07 12.86 -0.47
N ALA A 90 11.34 12.53 -0.72
CA ALA A 90 11.92 11.25 -0.29
C ALA A 90 11.89 11.11 1.25
N ALA A 91 12.15 12.17 2.00
CA ALA A 91 12.03 12.16 3.46
C ALA A 91 10.61 11.85 3.94
N VAL A 92 9.60 12.46 3.33
CA VAL A 92 8.18 12.18 3.63
C VAL A 92 7.82 10.74 3.28
N LEU A 93 8.24 10.22 2.13
CA LEU A 93 7.99 8.84 1.74
C LEU A 93 8.60 7.84 2.72
N MET A 94 9.84 8.05 3.15
CA MET A 94 10.48 7.22 4.19
C MET A 94 9.68 7.21 5.49
N GLN A 95 9.11 8.35 5.89
CA GLN A 95 8.24 8.40 7.06
C GLN A 95 6.98 7.54 6.87
N TYR A 96 6.39 7.53 5.67
CA TYR A 96 5.25 6.67 5.37
C TYR A 96 5.59 5.18 5.33
N PHE A 97 6.80 4.79 4.91
CA PHE A 97 7.21 3.38 4.81
C PHE A 97 7.05 2.60 6.12
N THR A 98 7.15 3.28 7.27
CA THR A 98 7.00 2.68 8.60
C THR A 98 5.64 2.01 8.83
N THR A 99 4.57 2.52 8.21
CA THR A 99 3.19 2.08 8.49
C THR A 99 2.33 1.90 7.24
N ARG A 100 2.72 2.47 6.10
CA ARG A 100 1.90 2.59 4.89
C ARG A 100 2.54 1.84 3.73
N SER A 101 2.17 0.57 3.58
CA SER A 101 2.63 -0.30 2.50
C SER A 101 2.44 0.28 1.09
N LYS A 102 1.35 1.02 0.86
CA LYS A 102 1.06 1.67 -0.42
C LYS A 102 2.10 2.73 -0.82
N ALA A 103 2.72 3.42 0.14
CA ALA A 103 3.80 4.35 -0.15
C ALA A 103 5.03 3.61 -0.69
N ALA A 104 5.39 2.48 -0.07
CA ALA A 104 6.47 1.63 -0.56
C ALA A 104 6.17 1.05 -1.95
N MET A 105 4.94 0.54 -2.17
CA MET A 105 4.53 0.04 -3.49
C MET A 105 4.65 1.12 -4.58
N ALA A 106 4.18 2.33 -4.32
CA ALA A 106 4.28 3.44 -5.28
C ALA A 106 5.73 3.76 -5.68
N VAL A 107 6.68 3.70 -4.75
CA VAL A 107 8.10 3.91 -5.05
C VAL A 107 8.67 2.77 -5.90
N ILE A 108 8.38 1.53 -5.54
CA ILE A 108 8.85 0.33 -6.27
C ILE A 108 8.30 0.33 -7.70
N THR A 109 7.00 0.58 -7.87
CA THR A 109 6.36 0.60 -9.19
C THR A 109 6.80 1.79 -10.03
N THR A 110 7.04 2.96 -9.42
CA THR A 110 7.58 4.14 -10.13
C THR A 110 9.01 3.91 -10.63
N ALA A 111 9.85 3.21 -9.86
CA ALA A 111 11.20 2.83 -10.28
C ALA A 111 11.18 1.84 -11.45
N CYS A 112 10.10 1.06 -11.60
CA CYS A 112 9.89 0.11 -12.69
C CYS A 112 11.10 -0.81 -12.90
N ASN A 113 11.52 -1.51 -11.84
CA ASN A 113 12.68 -2.40 -11.82
C ASN A 113 13.98 -1.72 -12.33
N GLY A 114 14.19 -0.46 -11.94
CA GLY A 114 15.38 0.33 -12.27
C GLY A 114 15.36 1.00 -13.64
N ALA A 115 14.28 0.85 -14.42
CA ALA A 115 14.09 1.59 -15.66
C ALA A 115 13.97 3.11 -15.40
N ARG A 116 13.48 3.50 -14.22
CA ARG A 116 13.63 4.86 -13.69
C ARG A 116 14.53 4.86 -12.46
N LYS A 117 15.40 5.86 -12.39
CA LYS A 117 16.33 6.04 -11.27
C LYS A 117 16.03 7.35 -10.57
N ALA A 118 15.82 7.29 -9.26
CA ALA A 118 15.85 8.48 -8.43
C ALA A 118 17.32 8.88 -8.24
N ALA A 119 17.67 10.12 -8.58
CA ALA A 119 18.96 10.67 -8.22
C ALA A 119 18.89 11.03 -6.74
N LEU A 120 19.21 10.13 -5.81
CA LEU A 120 19.21 10.42 -4.38
C LEU A 120 20.48 9.84 -3.74
N PRO A 121 20.97 10.42 -2.63
CA PRO A 121 22.16 9.94 -1.90
C PRO A 121 21.86 8.68 -1.06
N ILE A 122 20.61 8.22 -1.09
CA ILE A 122 20.10 7.02 -0.43
C ILE A 122 19.42 6.13 -1.48
N ASP A 123 19.44 4.82 -1.24
CA ASP A 123 18.69 3.87 -2.05
C ASP A 123 17.25 3.79 -1.54
N LEU A 124 16.40 4.69 -2.06
CA LEU A 124 15.01 4.77 -1.68
C LEU A 124 14.22 3.51 -2.10
N VAL A 125 14.61 2.88 -3.22
CA VAL A 125 13.92 1.69 -3.74
C VAL A 125 14.16 0.51 -2.81
N THR A 126 15.42 0.25 -2.44
CA THR A 126 15.74 -0.79 -1.45
C THR A 126 15.12 -0.50 -0.07
N ALA A 127 15.05 0.77 0.35
CA ALA A 127 14.34 1.14 1.57
C ALA A 127 12.83 0.80 1.50
N ALA A 128 12.19 1.06 0.35
CA ALA A 128 10.80 0.70 0.11
C ALA A 128 10.58 -0.82 0.11
N GLU A 129 11.43 -1.59 -0.57
CA GLU A 129 11.38 -3.06 -0.60
C GLU A 129 11.51 -3.68 0.80
N ASN A 130 12.47 -3.20 1.58
CA ASN A 130 12.67 -3.65 2.96
C ASN A 130 11.46 -3.34 3.84
N ALA A 131 10.90 -2.12 3.72
CA ALA A 131 9.69 -1.74 4.45
C ALA A 131 8.49 -2.60 4.03
N LEU A 132 8.34 -2.89 2.74
CA LEU A 132 7.28 -3.75 2.22
C LEU A 132 7.37 -5.15 2.82
N SER A 133 8.56 -5.73 2.84
CA SER A 133 8.84 -7.06 3.41
C SER A 133 8.57 -7.13 4.92
N GLN A 134 8.97 -6.09 5.67
CA GLN A 134 8.69 -5.99 7.11
C GLN A 134 7.19 -5.82 7.41
N LEU A 135 6.50 -5.00 6.62
CA LEU A 135 5.05 -4.81 6.75
C LEU A 135 4.29 -6.10 6.38
N ALA A 136 4.72 -6.81 5.34
CA ALA A 136 4.16 -8.09 4.95
C ALA A 136 4.27 -9.14 6.06
N ALA A 137 5.45 -9.25 6.68
CA ALA A 137 5.70 -10.19 7.78
C ALA A 137 4.93 -9.81 9.05
N SER A 138 4.97 -8.54 9.46
CA SER A 138 4.29 -8.07 10.68
C SER A 138 2.78 -8.20 10.61
N ARG A 139 2.16 -7.86 9.47
CA ARG A 139 0.70 -7.94 9.28
C ARG A 139 0.17 -9.37 9.20
N ARG A 140 1.03 -10.35 8.91
CA ARG A 140 0.67 -11.78 8.86
C ARG A 140 1.09 -12.57 10.08
N LYS A 141 1.66 -11.93 11.11
CA LYS A 141 1.87 -12.59 12.39
C LYS A 141 0.52 -13.08 12.93
N ARG A 142 0.41 -14.38 13.17
CA ARG A 142 -0.80 -14.99 13.74
C ARG A 142 -0.86 -14.65 15.24
N PRO A 143 -2.02 -14.22 15.76
CA PRO A 143 -2.19 -14.04 17.20
C PRO A 143 -2.10 -15.40 17.91
N ASP A 144 -1.62 -15.42 19.16
CA ASP A 144 -1.76 -16.62 19.99
C ASP A 144 -3.18 -16.66 20.54
N LEU A 145 -3.99 -17.58 20.01
CA LEU A 145 -5.39 -17.70 20.41
C LEU A 145 -5.57 -18.25 21.84
N ARG A 146 -4.50 -18.76 22.46
CA ARG A 146 -4.53 -19.20 23.87
C ARG A 146 -4.64 -18.03 24.84
N GLU A 147 -4.31 -16.82 24.41
CA GLU A 147 -4.39 -15.60 25.23
C GLU A 147 -5.78 -14.95 25.17
N VAL A 148 -6.70 -15.51 24.37
CA VAL A 148 -8.08 -15.00 24.21
C VAL A 148 -8.97 -15.63 25.28
N GLU A 149 -8.72 -15.30 26.54
CA GLU A 149 -9.58 -15.66 27.67
C GLU A 149 -10.38 -14.44 28.12
N ILE A 150 -11.70 -14.57 28.19
CA ILE A 150 -12.57 -13.55 28.77
C ILE A 150 -12.84 -13.99 30.20
N GLU A 151 -12.10 -13.40 31.14
CA GLU A 151 -12.35 -13.60 32.57
C GLU A 151 -13.74 -13.06 32.94
N ALA A 152 -14.42 -13.76 33.84
CA ALA A 152 -15.69 -13.29 34.38
C ALA A 152 -15.47 -11.96 35.11
N PRO A 153 -16.28 -10.91 34.84
CA PRO A 153 -16.12 -9.64 35.54
C PRO A 153 -16.42 -9.83 37.02
N GLU A 154 -15.55 -9.30 37.88
CA GLU A 154 -15.86 -9.16 39.29
C GLU A 154 -16.80 -7.96 39.45
N ILE A 155 -18.04 -8.21 39.87
CA ILE A 155 -19.00 -7.14 40.16
C ILE A 155 -18.73 -6.67 41.59
N GLU A 156 -17.84 -5.69 41.72
CA GLU A 156 -17.61 -4.99 42.99
C GLU A 156 -18.75 -3.98 43.22
N CYS A 157 -19.85 -4.44 43.82
CA CYS A 157 -20.97 -3.59 44.21
C CYS A 157 -21.10 -3.55 45.74
N GLU A 158 -20.66 -2.47 46.37
CA GLU A 158 -20.99 -2.19 47.77
C GLU A 158 -22.37 -1.53 47.84
N ILE A 159 -23.39 -2.35 48.06
CA ILE A 159 -24.77 -1.86 48.16
C ILE A 159 -24.99 -1.13 49.49
N ASP A 160 -25.31 0.16 49.43
CA ASP A 160 -25.64 0.94 50.63
C ASP A 160 -27.13 0.84 51.00
N PHE A 161 -27.42 0.13 52.10
CA PHE A 161 -28.77 0.00 52.66
C PHE A 161 -29.12 1.08 53.69
N SER A 162 -28.23 2.03 54.00
CA SER A 162 -28.40 3.01 55.08
C SER A 162 -29.66 3.87 54.97
N SER A 163 -30.18 4.05 53.76
CA SER A 163 -31.36 4.86 53.45
C SER A 163 -32.67 4.06 53.30
N VAL A 164 -32.63 2.73 53.43
CA VAL A 164 -33.76 1.83 53.17
C VAL A 164 -34.67 1.73 54.39
N GLN A 165 -35.99 1.94 54.21
CA GLN A 165 -37.00 1.77 55.24
C GLN A 165 -37.93 0.59 54.94
N ALA A 166 -38.14 -0.27 55.94
CA ALA A 166 -39.11 -1.35 55.84
C ALA A 166 -40.51 -0.79 55.53
N ASN A 167 -41.20 -1.39 54.55
CA ASN A 167 -42.52 -0.99 54.05
C ASN A 167 -42.61 0.34 53.29
N GLN A 168 -41.47 0.92 52.85
CA GLN A 168 -41.46 2.05 51.90
C GLN A 168 -40.73 1.67 50.60
N PRO A 169 -41.43 1.10 49.61
CA PRO A 169 -40.83 0.64 48.35
C PRO A 169 -40.02 1.71 47.60
N THR A 170 -40.38 2.99 47.76
CA THR A 170 -39.70 4.12 47.13
C THR A 170 -38.27 4.33 47.63
N THR A 171 -37.92 3.83 48.82
CA THR A 171 -36.56 3.95 49.39
C THR A 171 -35.56 2.94 48.80
N PHE A 172 -36.03 1.92 48.09
CA PHE A 172 -35.17 0.92 47.43
C PHE A 172 -34.59 1.39 46.10
N LYS A 173 -35.07 2.52 45.56
CA LYS A 173 -34.65 3.00 44.23
C LYS A 173 -33.14 3.19 44.14
N GLY A 174 -32.52 3.84 45.13
CA GLY A 174 -31.07 4.09 45.12
C GLY A 174 -30.22 2.81 45.15
N VAL A 175 -30.70 1.76 45.84
CA VAL A 175 -30.07 0.43 45.84
C VAL A 175 -30.16 -0.21 44.45
N PHE A 176 -31.31 -0.13 43.78
CA PHE A 176 -31.45 -0.64 42.42
C PHE A 176 -30.65 0.17 41.41
N ASP A 177 -30.55 1.49 41.57
CA ASP A 177 -29.74 2.35 40.71
C ASP A 177 -28.25 1.98 40.82
N GLN A 178 -27.71 1.78 42.05
CA GLN A 178 -26.32 1.32 42.27
C GLN A 178 -26.05 -0.07 41.68
N LEU A 179 -26.99 -1.01 41.86
CA LEU A 179 -26.88 -2.33 41.25
C LEU A 179 -26.93 -2.27 39.72
N SER A 180 -27.81 -1.43 39.16
CA SER A 180 -27.91 -1.22 37.72
C SER A 180 -26.61 -0.67 37.15
N GLU A 181 -26.01 0.33 37.80
CA GLU A 181 -24.75 0.94 37.39
C GLU A 181 -23.59 -0.08 37.40
N ALA A 182 -23.44 -0.84 38.50
CA ALA A 182 -22.42 -1.88 38.59
C ALA A 182 -22.59 -2.99 37.54
N VAL A 183 -23.83 -3.38 37.24
CA VAL A 183 -24.14 -4.36 36.18
C VAL A 183 -23.87 -3.77 34.79
N ASP A 184 -24.23 -2.51 34.55
CA ASP A 184 -24.01 -1.83 33.27
C ASP A 184 -22.51 -1.67 32.97
N GLU A 185 -21.69 -1.35 33.98
CA GLU A 185 -20.23 -1.30 33.87
C GLU A 185 -19.63 -2.67 33.55
N ALA A 186 -20.01 -3.70 34.33
CA ALA A 186 -19.55 -5.08 34.10
C ALA A 186 -19.97 -5.60 32.72
N LEU A 187 -21.19 -5.30 32.27
CA LEU A 187 -21.67 -5.66 30.94
C LEU A 187 -20.88 -4.93 29.85
N THR A 188 -20.57 -3.64 30.05
CA THR A 188 -19.77 -2.84 29.12
C THR A 188 -18.36 -3.41 28.97
N ASP A 189 -17.71 -3.79 30.08
CA ASP A 189 -16.40 -4.43 30.06
C ASP A 189 -16.43 -5.79 29.33
N VAL A 190 -17.41 -6.64 29.62
CA VAL A 190 -17.59 -7.93 28.93
C VAL A 190 -17.80 -7.73 27.43
N VAL A 191 -18.64 -6.77 27.03
CA VAL A 191 -18.87 -6.45 25.61
C VAL A 191 -17.59 -5.96 24.94
N ALA A 192 -16.80 -5.10 25.60
CA ALA A 192 -15.53 -4.62 25.09
C ALA A 192 -14.52 -5.75 24.89
N LYS A 193 -14.35 -6.63 25.88
CA LYS A 193 -13.49 -7.82 25.82
C LYS A 193 -13.96 -8.79 24.73
N PHE A 194 -15.26 -9.07 24.65
CA PHE A 194 -15.83 -9.94 23.61
C PHE A 194 -15.60 -9.38 22.20
N ASN A 195 -15.78 -8.08 22.00
CA ASN A 195 -15.50 -7.43 20.71
C ASN A 195 -14.00 -7.50 20.35
N ALA A 196 -13.10 -7.31 21.31
CA ALA A 196 -11.67 -7.45 21.11
C ALA A 196 -11.29 -8.90 20.71
N SER A 197 -11.82 -9.89 21.42
CA SER A 197 -11.62 -11.32 21.13
C SER A 197 -12.16 -11.70 19.76
N THR A 198 -13.38 -11.25 19.43
CA THR A 198 -13.99 -11.47 18.11
C THR A 198 -13.15 -10.87 17.00
N LYS A 199 -12.62 -9.65 17.20
CA LYS A 199 -11.72 -9.01 16.24
C LYS A 199 -10.45 -9.82 16.00
N LEU A 200 -9.83 -10.37 17.05
CA LEU A 200 -8.65 -11.25 16.92
C LEU A 200 -8.95 -12.51 16.11
N LEU A 201 -10.11 -13.15 16.35
CA LEU A 201 -10.55 -14.32 15.61
C LEU A 201 -10.82 -14.00 14.13
N VAL A 202 -11.51 -12.90 13.86
CA VAL A 202 -11.78 -12.43 12.48
C VAL A 202 -10.47 -12.14 11.74
N ASP A 203 -9.52 -11.46 12.38
CA ASP A 203 -8.22 -11.15 11.78
C ASP A 203 -7.36 -12.41 11.57
N ALA A 204 -7.46 -13.41 12.44
CA ALA A 204 -6.83 -14.72 12.24
C ALA A 204 -7.46 -15.49 11.06
N SER A 205 -8.79 -15.50 10.96
CA SER A 205 -9.52 -16.14 9.84
C SER A 205 -9.12 -15.53 8.52
N LYS A 206 -9.14 -14.19 8.39
CA LYS A 206 -8.75 -13.50 7.16
C LYS A 206 -7.35 -13.87 6.65
N LYS A 207 -6.40 -14.03 7.57
CA LYS A 207 -5.03 -14.47 7.22
C LYS A 207 -5.03 -15.91 6.71
N ALA A 208 -5.76 -16.80 7.38
CA ALA A 208 -5.87 -18.19 6.97
C ALA A 208 -6.58 -18.34 5.61
N ASP A 209 -7.64 -17.57 5.38
CA ASP A 209 -8.40 -17.58 4.13
C ASP A 209 -7.54 -17.09 2.96
N GLU A 210 -6.83 -15.97 3.10
CA GLU A 210 -5.89 -15.48 2.07
C GLU A 210 -4.82 -16.53 1.73
N GLU A 211 -4.18 -17.13 2.75
CA GLU A 211 -3.16 -18.15 2.56
C GLU A 211 -3.73 -19.41 1.88
N LEU A 212 -4.92 -19.86 2.30
CA LEU A 212 -5.60 -21.02 1.73
C LEU A 212 -5.99 -20.79 0.28
N ASP A 213 -6.51 -19.61 -0.05
CA ASP A 213 -6.90 -19.24 -1.41
C ASP A 213 -5.68 -19.23 -2.34
N MET A 214 -4.57 -18.59 -1.92
CA MET A 214 -3.32 -18.58 -2.69
C MET A 214 -2.72 -19.98 -2.88
N LEU A 215 -2.76 -20.82 -1.83
CA LEU A 215 -2.30 -22.20 -1.91
C LEU A 215 -3.21 -23.03 -2.82
N SER A 216 -4.51 -22.87 -2.71
CA SER A 216 -5.49 -23.56 -3.56
C SER A 216 -5.31 -23.18 -5.03
N TRP A 217 -5.05 -21.91 -5.32
CA TRP A 217 -4.73 -21.43 -6.66
C TRP A 217 -3.45 -22.07 -7.22
N VAL A 218 -2.35 -22.08 -6.45
CA VAL A 218 -1.07 -22.62 -6.95
C VAL A 218 -1.10 -24.14 -7.10
N PHE A 219 -1.77 -24.87 -6.20
CA PHE A 219 -1.93 -26.33 -6.30
C PHE A 219 -2.96 -26.76 -7.33
N GLY A 220 -4.03 -25.97 -7.52
CA GLY A 220 -5.04 -26.18 -8.55
C GLY A 220 -4.53 -25.92 -9.96
N GLN A 221 -3.42 -25.20 -10.10
CA GLN A 221 -2.73 -24.93 -11.38
C GLN A 221 -3.64 -24.33 -12.46
N ARG A 222 -4.57 -23.48 -12.06
CA ARG A 222 -5.57 -22.88 -12.95
C ARG A 222 -5.70 -21.39 -12.67
N ALA A 223 -5.56 -20.57 -13.70
CA ALA A 223 -5.74 -19.13 -13.59
C ALA A 223 -7.22 -18.77 -13.41
N LEU A 224 -7.52 -17.67 -12.73
CA LEU A 224 -8.88 -17.19 -12.51
C LEU A 224 -9.44 -16.51 -13.77
N LEU A 225 -8.58 -15.81 -14.51
CA LEU A 225 -8.92 -15.19 -15.80
C LEU A 225 -7.72 -15.36 -16.74
N PRO A 226 -7.79 -16.19 -17.79
CA PRO A 226 -9.00 -16.60 -18.53
C PRO A 226 -9.65 -17.93 -18.13
N ASP A 227 -9.55 -18.40 -16.88
CA ASP A 227 -10.03 -19.72 -16.44
C ASP A 227 -9.41 -20.90 -17.22
N GLN A 228 -8.07 -20.97 -17.21
CA GLN A 228 -7.30 -21.96 -17.96
C GLN A 228 -6.17 -22.56 -17.11
N PRO A 229 -5.75 -23.81 -17.37
CA PRO A 229 -4.56 -24.38 -16.73
C PRO A 229 -3.32 -23.50 -16.95
N PHE A 230 -2.45 -23.39 -15.94
CA PHE A 230 -1.20 -22.62 -16.06
C PHE A 230 -0.30 -23.08 -17.21
N ALA A 231 -0.40 -24.35 -17.58
CA ALA A 231 0.34 -24.93 -18.70
C ALA A 231 -0.12 -24.41 -20.07
N ASP A 232 -1.39 -24.01 -20.19
CA ASP A 232 -2.01 -23.56 -21.45
C ASP A 232 -1.82 -22.05 -21.68
N ILE A 233 -1.41 -21.31 -20.63
CA ILE A 233 -1.13 -19.88 -20.73
C ILE A 233 0.23 -19.67 -21.40
N PRO A 234 0.31 -18.90 -22.51
CA PRO A 234 1.58 -18.58 -23.17
C PRO A 234 2.58 -17.91 -22.22
N ALA A 235 3.86 -18.23 -22.37
CA ALA A 235 4.92 -17.77 -21.47
C ALA A 235 4.94 -16.24 -21.27
N ASP A 236 4.72 -15.48 -22.35
CA ASP A 236 4.74 -14.02 -22.34
C ASP A 236 3.51 -13.39 -21.64
N GLN A 237 2.41 -14.14 -21.54
CA GLN A 237 1.20 -13.72 -20.82
C GLN A 237 1.28 -14.02 -19.33
N LYS A 238 1.99 -15.08 -18.94
CA LYS A 238 2.05 -15.57 -17.55
C LYS A 238 2.38 -14.47 -16.53
N PRO A 239 3.35 -13.57 -16.76
CA PRO A 239 3.69 -12.54 -15.79
C PRO A 239 2.51 -11.65 -15.43
N LEU A 240 1.71 -11.22 -16.40
CA LEU A 240 0.58 -10.32 -16.16
C LEU A 240 -0.64 -11.08 -15.65
N VAL A 241 -0.95 -12.23 -16.25
CA VAL A 241 -2.12 -13.04 -15.89
C VAL A 241 -2.02 -13.57 -14.46
N LEU A 242 -0.91 -14.21 -14.11
CA LEU A 242 -0.78 -14.91 -12.82
C LEU A 242 -0.54 -13.96 -11.65
N SER A 243 0.10 -12.81 -11.90
CA SER A 243 0.24 -11.76 -10.88
C SER A 243 -1.08 -11.04 -10.61
N ARG A 244 -1.93 -10.82 -11.62
CA ARG A 244 -3.30 -10.31 -11.41
C ARG A 244 -4.12 -11.24 -10.53
N ASP A 245 -4.05 -12.54 -10.78
CA ASP A 245 -4.76 -13.55 -9.99
C ASP A 245 -4.30 -13.51 -8.54
N LEU A 246 -2.99 -13.59 -8.30
CA LEU A 246 -2.45 -13.50 -6.93
C LEU A 246 -2.83 -12.18 -6.27
N ALA A 247 -2.75 -11.06 -6.98
CA ALA A 247 -3.20 -9.80 -6.44
C ALA A 247 -4.68 -9.89 -6.02
N SER A 248 -5.54 -10.52 -6.82
CA SER A 248 -6.98 -10.76 -6.54
C SER A 248 -7.24 -11.61 -5.32
N LEU A 249 -6.34 -12.54 -5.02
CA LEU A 249 -6.39 -13.35 -3.80
C LEU A 249 -5.82 -12.61 -2.58
N THR A 250 -5.03 -11.55 -2.78
CA THR A 250 -4.49 -10.73 -1.69
C THR A 250 -5.56 -9.83 -1.08
N THR A 251 -5.88 -10.10 0.19
CA THR A 251 -6.81 -9.31 1.01
C THR A 251 -6.09 -8.45 2.05
N ILE A 252 -4.83 -8.77 2.38
CA ILE A 252 -4.00 -8.09 3.36
C ILE A 252 -2.79 -7.45 2.65
N LEU A 253 -2.78 -6.12 2.52
CA LEU A 253 -1.65 -5.42 1.89
C LEU A 253 -0.39 -5.48 2.77
N PRO A 254 0.84 -5.50 2.20
CA PRO A 254 1.19 -5.45 0.76
C PRO A 254 1.19 -6.78 -0.01
N GLY A 255 0.58 -7.85 0.52
CA GLY A 255 0.84 -9.20 0.01
C GLY A 255 1.90 -9.93 0.83
N PRO A 256 1.96 -11.27 0.75
CA PRO A 256 2.90 -12.06 1.51
C PRO A 256 4.27 -12.12 0.80
N ASN A 257 5.36 -12.21 1.56
CA ASN A 257 6.72 -12.30 1.02
C ASN A 257 6.95 -13.45 0.02
N PRO A 258 6.28 -14.61 0.12
CA PRO A 258 6.44 -15.70 -0.85
C PRO A 258 5.78 -15.50 -2.22
N VAL A 259 5.16 -14.35 -2.53
CA VAL A 259 4.55 -14.10 -3.86
C VAL A 259 5.47 -14.46 -5.03
N PRO A 260 6.77 -14.08 -5.04
CA PRO A 260 7.70 -14.48 -6.10
C PRO A 260 7.84 -15.99 -6.23
N ALA A 261 7.87 -16.71 -5.10
CA ALA A 261 7.95 -18.16 -5.08
C ALA A 261 6.66 -18.82 -5.56
N LEU A 262 5.49 -18.24 -5.26
CA LEU A 262 4.20 -18.70 -5.77
C LEU A 262 4.10 -18.51 -7.29
N LEU A 263 4.53 -17.35 -7.81
CA LEU A 263 4.61 -17.07 -9.24
C LEU A 263 5.55 -18.03 -9.96
N ALA A 264 6.73 -18.26 -9.39
CA ALA A 264 7.67 -19.23 -9.91
C ALA A 264 7.06 -20.65 -9.92
N ARG A 265 6.40 -21.06 -8.83
CA ARG A 265 5.70 -22.35 -8.78
C ARG A 265 4.59 -22.47 -9.82
N ALA A 266 3.92 -21.36 -10.15
CA ALA A 266 2.90 -21.27 -11.18
C ALA A 266 3.45 -21.24 -12.62
N GLY A 267 4.78 -21.24 -12.79
CA GLY A 267 5.43 -21.35 -14.10
C GLY A 267 5.93 -20.03 -14.68
N VAL A 268 6.00 -18.96 -13.88
CA VAL A 268 6.72 -17.72 -14.22
C VAL A 268 8.23 -17.95 -14.03
N ASN A 269 8.85 -18.84 -14.81
CA ASN A 269 10.21 -19.36 -14.53
C ASN A 269 11.24 -19.05 -15.61
N SER A 270 10.96 -18.10 -16.50
CA SER A 270 11.86 -17.83 -17.61
C SER A 270 13.10 -17.05 -17.14
N THR A 271 14.28 -17.54 -17.54
CA THR A 271 15.57 -16.84 -17.42
C THR A 271 15.75 -15.79 -18.51
N GLU A 272 14.87 -15.78 -19.51
CA GLU A 272 14.93 -14.84 -20.62
C GLU A 272 14.33 -13.50 -20.20
N ASN A 273 14.92 -12.41 -20.70
CA ASN A 273 14.41 -11.07 -20.47
C ASN A 273 13.18 -10.83 -21.34
N LEU A 274 12.09 -10.36 -20.73
CA LEU A 274 10.84 -10.00 -21.38
C LEU A 274 10.67 -8.48 -21.35
N ARG A 275 10.35 -7.88 -22.51
CA ARG A 275 10.03 -6.46 -22.57
C ARG A 275 8.59 -6.23 -22.11
N ILE A 276 8.35 -5.10 -21.46
CA ILE A 276 7.01 -4.70 -21.01
C ILE A 276 6.04 -4.68 -22.20
N VAL A 277 6.47 -4.14 -23.34
CA VAL A 277 5.65 -4.03 -24.55
C VAL A 277 5.23 -5.38 -25.14
N ASP A 278 6.08 -6.41 -25.02
CA ASP A 278 5.79 -7.75 -25.52
C ASP A 278 4.73 -8.43 -24.64
N ALA A 279 4.90 -8.34 -23.31
CA ALA A 279 3.93 -8.89 -22.35
C ALA A 279 2.55 -8.22 -22.48
N VAL A 280 2.52 -6.90 -22.64
CA VAL A 280 1.29 -6.12 -22.84
C VAL A 280 0.62 -6.48 -24.16
N ASN A 281 1.38 -6.71 -25.23
CA ASN A 281 0.83 -7.15 -26.50
C ASN A 281 0.36 -8.61 -26.50
N ALA A 282 0.90 -9.45 -25.61
CA ALA A 282 0.56 -10.86 -25.54
C ALA A 282 -0.83 -11.14 -24.97
N VAL A 283 -1.38 -10.29 -24.09
CA VAL A 283 -2.69 -10.49 -23.45
C VAL A 283 -3.87 -10.11 -24.37
N THR A 284 -5.05 -10.70 -24.15
CA THR A 284 -6.24 -10.43 -24.98
C THR A 284 -6.94 -9.12 -24.58
N ASP A 285 -7.72 -8.54 -25.49
CA ASP A 285 -8.46 -7.31 -25.21
C ASP A 285 -9.50 -7.47 -24.09
N ASP A 286 -10.17 -8.62 -24.04
CA ASP A 286 -11.10 -8.97 -22.95
C ASP A 286 -10.39 -9.01 -21.59
N TRP A 287 -9.19 -9.58 -21.55
CA TRP A 287 -8.38 -9.61 -20.33
C TRP A 287 -7.96 -8.19 -19.91
N ILE A 288 -7.56 -7.34 -20.87
CA ILE A 288 -7.21 -5.93 -20.60
C ILE A 288 -8.41 -5.17 -20.02
N ALA A 289 -9.60 -5.33 -20.61
CA ALA A 289 -10.80 -4.67 -20.13
C ALA A 289 -11.10 -5.02 -18.66
N GLU A 290 -10.97 -6.30 -18.29
CA GLU A 290 -11.16 -6.76 -16.91
C GLU A 290 -9.99 -6.43 -15.98
N ALA A 291 -8.77 -6.22 -16.49
CA ALA A 291 -7.62 -5.74 -15.72
C ALA A 291 -7.70 -4.23 -15.42
N LEU A 292 -8.31 -3.44 -16.31
CA LEU A 292 -8.45 -1.98 -16.18
C LEU A 292 -9.75 -1.54 -15.52
N LYS A 293 -10.69 -2.46 -15.30
CA LYS A 293 -12.02 -2.18 -14.76
C LYS A 293 -11.95 -1.41 -13.44
N ASN A 294 -12.59 -0.24 -13.41
CA ASN A 294 -12.64 0.69 -12.27
C ASN A 294 -11.27 1.28 -11.83
N HIS A 295 -10.21 1.08 -12.60
CA HIS A 295 -8.90 1.63 -12.30
C HIS A 295 -8.62 2.85 -13.17
N LYS A 296 -7.82 3.79 -12.63
CA LYS A 296 -7.30 4.96 -13.36
C LYS A 296 -5.78 4.95 -13.27
N PRO A 297 -5.09 4.14 -14.09
CA PRO A 297 -3.64 4.00 -14.02
C PRO A 297 -2.93 5.34 -14.22
N SER A 298 -1.93 5.59 -13.39
CA SER A 298 -1.00 6.69 -13.56
C SER A 298 0.20 6.25 -14.41
N PRO A 299 0.68 7.08 -15.34
CA PRO A 299 1.94 6.79 -16.04
C PRO A 299 3.16 6.78 -15.10
N ALA A 300 3.09 7.40 -13.92
CA ALA A 300 4.19 7.44 -12.98
C ALA A 300 4.21 6.18 -12.10
N THR A 301 3.18 5.96 -11.28
CA THR A 301 3.16 4.85 -10.28
C THR A 301 2.57 3.54 -10.79
N SER A 302 1.95 3.50 -11.96
CA SER A 302 1.47 2.26 -12.56
C SER A 302 1.76 2.19 -14.07
N PRO A 303 3.05 2.28 -14.47
CA PRO A 303 3.44 2.34 -15.87
C PRO A 303 3.00 1.13 -16.70
N ILE A 304 2.88 -0.07 -16.11
CA ILE A 304 2.45 -1.28 -16.84
C ILE A 304 0.94 -1.24 -17.07
N HIS A 305 0.13 -0.89 -16.06
CA HIS A 305 -1.31 -0.68 -16.28
C HIS A 305 -1.57 0.49 -17.24
N PHE A 306 -0.75 1.54 -17.21
CA PHE A 306 -0.85 2.63 -18.18
C PHE A 306 -0.50 2.16 -19.61
N ALA A 307 0.41 1.20 -19.78
CA ALA A 307 0.66 0.55 -21.07
C ALA A 307 -0.59 -0.18 -21.59
N LEU A 308 -1.31 -0.90 -20.71
CA LEU A 308 -2.57 -1.56 -21.06
C LEU A 308 -3.63 -0.54 -21.54
N VAL A 309 -3.73 0.64 -20.89
CA VAL A 309 -4.61 1.74 -21.35
C VAL A 309 -4.23 2.16 -22.77
N LYS A 310 -2.95 2.41 -23.02
CA LYS A 310 -2.47 2.87 -24.35
C LYS A 310 -2.67 1.82 -25.44
N ARG A 311 -2.49 0.53 -25.12
CA ARG A 311 -2.84 -0.56 -26.01
C ARG A 311 -4.35 -0.61 -26.29
N GLN A 312 -5.19 -0.47 -25.27
CA GLN A 312 -6.65 -0.47 -25.44
C GLN A 312 -7.13 0.70 -26.32
N GLU A 313 -6.50 1.87 -26.20
CA GLU A 313 -6.84 3.08 -26.99
C GLU A 313 -6.46 2.96 -28.48
N THR A 314 -5.35 2.31 -28.81
CA THR A 314 -4.82 2.30 -30.19
C THR A 314 -4.87 0.93 -30.89
N GLY A 315 -5.23 -0.12 -30.16
CA GLY A 315 -5.19 -1.51 -30.62
C GLY A 315 -3.86 -2.21 -30.34
N ALA A 316 -3.84 -3.53 -30.59
CA ALA A 316 -2.64 -4.35 -30.49
C ALA A 316 -1.59 -3.98 -31.55
N GLY A 317 -0.32 -4.20 -31.22
CA GLY A 317 0.83 -3.90 -32.11
C GLY A 317 1.72 -2.80 -31.53
N ASP A 318 2.39 -2.05 -32.40
CA ASP A 318 3.47 -1.12 -32.00
C ASP A 318 3.04 0.34 -31.94
N SER A 319 1.81 0.67 -32.35
CA SER A 319 1.29 2.04 -32.46
C SER A 319 1.28 2.81 -31.13
N TRP A 320 1.09 2.13 -30.00
CA TRP A 320 1.06 2.75 -28.68
C TRP A 320 2.44 2.93 -28.03
N HIS A 321 3.47 2.23 -28.53
CA HIS A 321 4.78 2.14 -27.88
C HIS A 321 5.39 3.52 -27.66
N ALA A 322 5.54 4.30 -28.74
CA ALA A 322 6.16 5.62 -28.68
C ALA A 322 5.43 6.59 -27.74
N GLY A 323 4.09 6.55 -27.73
CA GLY A 323 3.27 7.38 -26.84
C GLY A 323 3.44 6.99 -25.37
N TRP A 324 3.46 5.69 -25.07
CA TRP A 324 3.72 5.19 -23.72
C TRP A 324 5.12 5.56 -23.23
N ALA A 325 6.17 5.32 -24.04
CA ALA A 325 7.55 5.64 -23.67
C ALA A 325 7.76 7.14 -23.45
N ALA A 326 7.20 7.99 -24.32
CA ALA A 326 7.31 9.44 -24.19
C ALA A 326 6.66 9.98 -22.91
N ILE A 327 5.52 9.41 -22.49
CA ILE A 327 4.79 9.87 -21.29
C ILE A 327 5.42 9.30 -20.01
N THR A 328 5.81 8.03 -20.04
CA THR A 328 6.36 7.35 -18.86
C THR A 328 7.85 7.63 -18.66
N GLY A 329 8.58 8.02 -19.71
CA GLY A 329 10.04 8.13 -19.69
C GLY A 329 10.75 6.78 -19.57
N ILE A 330 10.06 5.66 -19.85
CA ILE A 330 10.63 4.31 -19.82
C ILE A 330 11.03 3.93 -21.25
N ASP A 331 12.25 3.37 -21.40
CA ASP A 331 12.76 2.92 -22.68
C ASP A 331 11.95 1.73 -23.24
N LEU A 332 11.74 1.70 -24.56
CA LEU A 332 11.02 0.60 -25.22
C LEU A 332 11.77 -0.74 -25.16
N GLY A 333 13.09 -0.68 -25.06
CA GLY A 333 13.96 -1.83 -24.86
C GLY A 333 14.06 -2.28 -23.41
N ALA A 334 13.40 -1.60 -22.46
CA ALA A 334 13.41 -1.99 -21.06
C ALA A 334 12.86 -3.41 -20.91
N ALA A 335 13.76 -4.32 -20.55
CA ALA A 335 13.50 -5.73 -20.39
C ALA A 335 13.91 -6.19 -18.99
N MET A 336 13.17 -7.13 -18.45
CA MET A 336 13.41 -7.68 -17.11
C MET A 336 13.04 -9.15 -17.06
N SER A 337 13.39 -9.84 -15.98
CA SER A 337 12.93 -11.21 -15.80
C SER A 337 11.40 -11.23 -15.69
N PRO A 338 10.74 -12.28 -16.20
CA PRO A 338 9.30 -12.49 -16.07
C PRO A 338 8.80 -12.46 -14.62
N ILE A 339 9.62 -12.90 -13.66
CA ILE A 339 9.31 -12.78 -12.23
C ILE A 339 9.30 -11.32 -11.79
N ALA A 340 10.32 -10.53 -12.16
CA ALA A 340 10.35 -9.11 -11.82
C ALA A 340 9.17 -8.34 -12.45
N LEU A 341 8.80 -8.66 -13.69
CA LEU A 341 7.63 -8.08 -14.35
C LEU A 341 6.34 -8.45 -13.61
N ALA A 342 6.19 -9.72 -13.22
CA ALA A 342 5.03 -10.21 -12.48
C ALA A 342 4.92 -9.54 -11.10
N GLU A 343 6.03 -9.38 -10.38
CA GLU A 343 6.07 -8.67 -9.09
C GLU A 343 5.71 -7.19 -9.23
N LEU A 344 6.24 -6.51 -10.25
CA LEU A 344 5.85 -5.12 -10.53
C LEU A 344 4.35 -5.02 -10.82
N PHE A 345 3.82 -5.86 -11.70
CA PHE A 345 2.40 -5.83 -12.05
C PHE A 345 1.50 -6.18 -10.85
N TYR A 346 1.93 -7.12 -10.02
CA TYR A 346 1.30 -7.45 -8.75
C TYR A 346 1.22 -6.21 -7.83
N HIS A 347 2.34 -5.51 -7.63
CA HIS A 347 2.37 -4.30 -6.81
C HIS A 347 1.54 -3.15 -7.39
N GLU A 348 1.55 -2.96 -8.72
CA GLU A 348 0.67 -1.98 -9.37
C GLU A 348 -0.81 -2.32 -9.14
N THR A 349 -1.18 -3.60 -9.25
CA THR A 349 -2.56 -4.04 -9.02
C THR A 349 -3.00 -3.76 -7.58
N LEU A 350 -2.13 -4.01 -6.59
CA LEU A 350 -2.41 -3.71 -5.19
C LEU A 350 -2.42 -2.21 -4.86
N TRP A 351 -1.62 -1.43 -5.58
CA TRP A 351 -1.62 0.03 -5.48
C TRP A 351 -2.93 0.64 -5.98
N LEU A 352 -3.49 0.11 -7.07
CA LEU A 352 -4.69 0.62 -7.74
C LEU A 352 -6.02 0.23 -7.09
N ARG A 353 -6.03 -0.73 -6.14
CA ARG A 353 -7.17 -1.05 -5.27
C ARG A 353 -7.34 -0.03 -4.17
#